data_AF-A0A6V8NZ36-F1
#
_entry.id   AF-A0A6V8NZ36-F1
#
_cell.length_a   1.000
_cell.length_b   1.000
_cell.length_c   1.000
_cell.angle_alpha   90.00
_cell.angle_beta   90.00
_cell.angle_gamma   90.00
#
_symmetry.space_group_name_H-M   'P 1'
#
loop_
_entity.id
_entity.type
_entity.pdbx_description
1 polymer ?
#
loop_
_entity_poly.entity_id
_entity_poly.type
_entity_poly.pdbx_seq_one_letter_code
_entity_poly.pdbx_strand_id
1 'polypeptide(L)'
;IETGDDVISRIVFSLKGDGLRLLQKLIVDTLNDLIYQAAKKAGINSRHIYCAFVAGNSTMIHLFIGVSPRYIREEPYVPAANLFPETTARDLGLRSAPNAVVHCLRGVASYVGADITAGLLASGLNIFTDPQKPMQVEEKIYDIGDPDENSPVLVSTNFSLTYFIVSGEIEASKAPTWLMLMDSEGQSVLTAWAAGKFIPEKIALFVKKSGIAERVSHRNLVIPGYVAQISGELQAELEDQGWRVIVGPREAADIPRFLQEYKFKYAS
;
A
#
# COMPACT_ATOMS: atom_id res chain seq x y z
N ILE A 1 -17.38 -7.82 -26.77
CA ILE A 1 -16.74 -7.35 -25.52
C ILE A 1 -15.53 -8.26 -25.36
N GLU A 2 -14.37 -7.79 -25.81
CA GLU A 2 -13.09 -8.43 -25.55
C GLU A 2 -12.95 -8.63 -24.04
N THR A 3 -12.98 -9.88 -23.62
CA THR A 3 -12.88 -10.24 -22.21
C THR A 3 -11.42 -10.16 -21.79
N GLY A 4 -11.04 -9.05 -21.17
CA GLY A 4 -9.80 -8.96 -20.39
C GLY A 4 -8.65 -8.17 -20.99
N ASP A 5 -8.90 -7.18 -21.84
CA ASP A 5 -7.86 -6.29 -22.36
C ASP A 5 -7.21 -5.45 -21.26
N ASP A 6 -8.03 -4.99 -20.31
CA ASP A 6 -7.56 -4.20 -19.17
C ASP A 6 -8.02 -4.79 -17.82
N VAL A 7 -7.37 -4.35 -16.74
CA VAL A 7 -7.61 -4.81 -15.37
C VAL A 7 -9.07 -4.58 -14.94
N ILE A 8 -9.67 -3.46 -15.32
CA ILE A 8 -11.05 -3.09 -14.96
C ILE A 8 -12.05 -4.03 -15.63
N SER A 9 -11.86 -4.35 -16.91
CA SER A 9 -12.71 -5.29 -17.65
C SER A 9 -12.73 -6.68 -16.99
N ARG A 10 -11.58 -7.15 -16.48
CA ARG A 10 -11.48 -8.42 -15.74
C ARG A 10 -12.23 -8.37 -14.42
N ILE A 11 -12.14 -7.27 -13.67
CA ILE A 11 -12.90 -7.09 -12.43
C ILE A 11 -14.41 -7.16 -12.75
N VAL A 12 -14.90 -6.41 -13.75
CA VAL A 12 -16.32 -6.43 -14.13
C VAL A 12 -16.79 -7.83 -14.49
N PHE A 13 -15.99 -8.54 -15.29
CA PHE A 13 -16.34 -9.88 -15.70
C PHE A 13 -16.38 -10.84 -14.51
N SER A 14 -15.45 -10.71 -13.57
CA SER A 14 -15.40 -11.55 -12.37
C SER A 14 -16.67 -11.48 -11.51
N LEU A 15 -17.39 -10.36 -11.56
CA LEU A 15 -18.62 -10.12 -10.80
C LEU A 15 -19.90 -10.67 -11.48
N LYS A 16 -19.80 -11.21 -12.70
CA LYS A 16 -20.96 -11.70 -13.46
C LYS A 16 -21.03 -13.23 -13.41
N GLY A 17 -22.10 -13.76 -12.79
CA GLY A 17 -22.34 -15.21 -12.77
C GLY A 17 -21.12 -15.99 -12.26
N ASP A 18 -20.64 -16.95 -13.05
CA ASP A 18 -19.45 -17.77 -12.74
C ASP A 18 -18.13 -17.15 -13.24
N GLY A 19 -18.12 -15.84 -13.54
CA GLY A 19 -17.01 -15.15 -14.18
C GLY A 19 -15.70 -15.21 -13.39
N LEU A 20 -15.75 -15.13 -12.06
CA LEU A 20 -14.57 -15.29 -11.20
C LEU A 20 -13.90 -16.66 -11.39
N ARG A 21 -14.69 -17.74 -11.33
CA ARG A 21 -14.19 -19.10 -11.51
C ARG A 21 -13.64 -19.33 -12.91
N LEU A 22 -14.29 -18.78 -13.94
CA LEU A 22 -13.82 -18.85 -15.32
C LEU A 22 -12.47 -18.15 -15.49
N LEU A 23 -12.32 -16.93 -14.97
CA LEU A 23 -11.04 -16.20 -15.03
C LEU A 23 -9.94 -16.93 -14.26
N GLN A 24 -10.24 -17.42 -13.05
CA GLN A 24 -9.29 -18.18 -12.26
C GLN A 24 -8.81 -19.42 -13.02
N LYS A 25 -9.74 -20.18 -13.61
CA LYS A 25 -9.42 -21.35 -14.43
C LYS A 25 -8.54 -20.98 -15.63
N LEU A 26 -8.87 -19.91 -16.37
CA LEU A 26 -8.08 -19.46 -17.51
C LEU A 26 -6.64 -19.09 -17.11
N ILE A 27 -6.46 -18.41 -15.97
CA ILE A 27 -5.14 -18.10 -15.42
C ILE A 27 -4.38 -19.38 -15.09
N VAL A 28 -5.02 -20.32 -14.37
CA VAL A 28 -4.39 -21.58 -13.96
C VAL A 28 -4.03 -22.47 -15.15
N ASP A 29 -4.90 -22.57 -16.16
CA ASP A 29 -4.61 -23.33 -17.37
C ASP A 29 -3.46 -22.69 -18.15
N THR A 30 -3.40 -21.37 -18.26
CA THR A 30 -2.27 -20.64 -18.86
C THR A 30 -0.97 -20.90 -18.09
N LEU A 31 -1.01 -20.84 -16.76
CA LEU A 31 0.16 -21.12 -15.91
C LEU A 31 0.61 -22.58 -16.05
N ASN A 32 -0.31 -23.53 -16.14
CA ASN A 32 0.02 -24.93 -16.37
C ASN A 32 0.80 -25.12 -17.67
N ASP A 33 0.38 -24.45 -18.76
CA ASP A 33 1.07 -24.51 -20.05
C ASP A 33 2.46 -23.88 -19.98
N LEU A 34 2.57 -22.69 -19.37
CA LEU A 34 3.85 -21.98 -19.22
C LEU A 34 4.85 -22.75 -18.35
N ILE A 35 4.40 -23.27 -17.20
CA ILE A 35 5.23 -24.09 -16.31
C ILE A 35 5.70 -25.35 -17.03
N TYR A 36 4.81 -26.02 -17.77
CA TYR A 36 5.17 -27.21 -18.53
C TYR A 36 6.23 -26.91 -19.61
N GLN A 37 6.05 -25.84 -20.37
CA GLN A 37 7.01 -25.41 -21.38
C GLN A 37 8.37 -25.04 -20.77
N ALA A 38 8.37 -24.29 -19.66
CA ALA A 38 9.58 -23.92 -18.94
C ALA A 38 10.32 -25.14 -18.39
N ALA A 39 9.61 -26.06 -17.74
CA ALA A 39 10.18 -27.31 -17.21
C ALA A 39 10.77 -28.18 -18.33
N LYS A 40 10.06 -28.31 -19.46
CA LYS A 40 10.53 -29.04 -20.64
C LYS A 40 11.81 -28.42 -21.21
N LYS A 41 11.88 -27.09 -21.33
CA LYS A 41 13.06 -26.37 -21.82
C LYS A 41 14.26 -26.54 -20.87
N ALA A 42 14.01 -26.61 -19.56
CA ALA A 42 15.04 -26.84 -18.55
C ALA A 42 15.43 -28.32 -18.38
N GLY A 43 14.74 -29.27 -19.04
CA GLY A 43 14.96 -30.70 -18.83
C GLY A 43 14.53 -31.21 -17.44
N ILE A 44 13.66 -30.47 -16.74
CA ILE A 44 13.23 -30.78 -15.38
C ILE A 44 11.89 -31.52 -15.43
N ASN A 45 11.75 -32.59 -14.65
CA ASN A 45 10.44 -33.21 -14.43
C ASN A 45 9.58 -32.25 -13.60
N SER A 46 8.42 -31.88 -14.11
CA SER A 46 7.52 -30.92 -13.50
C SER A 46 7.02 -31.35 -12.09
N ARG A 47 7.07 -32.66 -11.79
CA ARG A 47 6.81 -33.21 -10.43
C ARG A 47 7.89 -32.88 -9.40
N HIS A 48 9.09 -32.48 -9.84
CA HIS A 48 10.19 -32.04 -8.98
C HIS A 48 10.15 -30.54 -8.69
N ILE A 49 9.08 -29.84 -9.08
CA ILE A 49 8.84 -28.46 -8.68
C ILE A 49 8.12 -28.49 -7.33
N TYR A 50 8.83 -28.08 -6.27
CA TYR A 50 8.35 -28.10 -4.89
C TYR A 50 7.99 -26.71 -4.33
N CYS A 51 8.34 -25.64 -5.04
CA CYS A 51 8.06 -24.27 -4.63
C CYS A 51 7.81 -23.41 -5.87
N ALA A 52 6.80 -22.54 -5.81
CA ALA A 52 6.50 -21.56 -6.83
C ALA A 52 6.21 -20.20 -6.19
N PHE A 53 6.91 -19.16 -6.65
CA PHE A 53 6.63 -17.78 -6.29
C PHE A 53 5.84 -17.13 -7.42
N VAL A 54 4.68 -16.57 -7.10
CA VAL A 54 3.79 -15.94 -8.07
C VAL A 54 3.75 -14.45 -7.80
N ALA A 55 4.10 -13.67 -8.82
CA ALA A 55 4.06 -12.21 -8.82
C ALA A 55 3.02 -11.73 -9.85
N GLY A 56 2.32 -10.65 -9.51
CA GLY A 56 1.31 -10.05 -10.37
C GLY A 56 0.72 -8.82 -9.71
N ASN A 57 0.04 -7.99 -10.51
CA ASN A 57 -0.76 -6.90 -9.93
C ASN A 57 -1.86 -7.45 -9.02
N SER A 58 -2.38 -6.59 -8.14
CA SER A 58 -3.35 -6.97 -7.10
C SER A 58 -4.54 -7.76 -7.68
N THR A 59 -5.13 -7.30 -8.78
CA THR A 59 -6.25 -7.99 -9.44
C THR A 59 -5.88 -9.39 -9.93
N MET A 60 -4.72 -9.57 -10.56
CA MET A 60 -4.32 -10.87 -11.08
C MET A 60 -4.05 -11.89 -9.97
N ILE A 61 -3.46 -11.47 -8.85
CA ILE A 61 -3.27 -12.34 -7.68
C ILE A 61 -4.60 -12.75 -7.07
N HIS A 62 -5.55 -11.81 -6.92
CA HIS A 62 -6.90 -12.12 -6.42
C HIS A 62 -7.61 -13.14 -7.32
N LEU A 63 -7.60 -12.90 -8.64
CA LEU A 63 -8.20 -13.83 -9.60
C LEU A 63 -7.52 -15.20 -9.59
N PHE A 64 -6.19 -15.26 -9.48
CA PHE A 64 -5.43 -16.51 -9.41
C PHE A 64 -5.79 -17.35 -8.17
N ILE A 65 -5.88 -16.71 -7.00
CA ILE A 65 -6.28 -17.36 -5.74
C ILE A 65 -7.79 -17.68 -5.72
N GLY A 66 -8.58 -17.07 -6.59
CA GLY A 66 -10.04 -17.24 -6.63
C GLY A 66 -10.78 -16.35 -5.63
N VAL A 67 -10.17 -15.24 -5.21
CA VAL A 67 -10.80 -14.22 -4.36
C VAL A 67 -11.30 -13.08 -5.24
N SER A 68 -12.50 -12.57 -4.92
CA SER A 68 -13.11 -11.50 -5.70
C SER A 68 -12.28 -10.20 -5.59
N PRO A 69 -11.86 -9.59 -6.71
CA PRO A 69 -11.16 -8.30 -6.72
C PRO A 69 -12.12 -7.09 -6.66
N ARG A 70 -13.40 -7.31 -6.32
CA ARG A 70 -14.49 -6.30 -6.36
C ARG A 70 -14.08 -4.94 -5.81
N TYR A 71 -13.60 -4.93 -4.57
CA TYR A 71 -13.31 -3.71 -3.81
C TYR A 71 -12.03 -2.99 -4.24
N ILE A 72 -11.25 -3.55 -5.17
CA ILE A 72 -10.17 -2.79 -5.82
C ILE A 72 -10.77 -1.67 -6.69
N ARG A 73 -11.98 -1.90 -7.24
CA ARG A 73 -12.68 -0.92 -8.09
C ARG A 73 -13.89 -0.27 -7.41
N GLU A 74 -14.57 -0.99 -6.52
CA GLU A 74 -15.73 -0.49 -5.79
C GLU A 74 -15.33 -0.03 -4.38
N GLU A 75 -16.13 0.84 -3.78
CA GLU A 75 -15.95 1.26 -2.39
C GLU A 75 -15.78 0.03 -1.47
N PRO A 76 -14.73 -0.03 -0.62
CA PRO A 76 -13.86 1.07 -0.17
C PRO A 76 -12.56 1.33 -0.96
N TYR A 77 -12.41 0.81 -2.19
CA TYR A 77 -11.23 1.00 -3.06
C TYR A 77 -9.92 0.39 -2.52
N VAL A 78 -10.03 -0.72 -1.79
CA VAL A 78 -8.90 -1.48 -1.23
C VAL A 78 -8.96 -2.96 -1.63
N PRO A 79 -7.81 -3.64 -1.77
CA PRO A 79 -7.79 -5.09 -2.01
C PRO A 79 -8.34 -5.88 -0.82
N ALA A 80 -8.84 -7.08 -1.08
CA ALA A 80 -9.31 -7.98 -0.02
C ALA A 80 -8.15 -8.45 0.87
N ALA A 81 -6.96 -8.61 0.29
CA ALA A 81 -5.72 -8.86 1.02
C ALA A 81 -4.50 -8.38 0.23
N ASN A 82 -3.50 -7.85 0.94
CA ASN A 82 -2.17 -7.55 0.39
C ASN A 82 -1.20 -8.73 0.55
N LEU A 83 -1.53 -9.68 1.43
CA LEU A 83 -0.79 -10.91 1.67
C LEU A 83 -1.79 -12.07 1.75
N PHE A 84 -1.63 -13.05 0.85
CA PHE A 84 -2.38 -14.29 0.91
C PHE A 84 -1.57 -15.35 1.68
N PRO A 85 -2.23 -16.21 2.49
CA PRO A 85 -1.57 -17.36 3.08
C PRO A 85 -0.98 -18.27 2.00
N GLU A 86 0.03 -19.04 2.38
CA GLU A 86 0.58 -20.09 1.53
C GLU A 86 -0.51 -21.09 1.15
N THR A 87 -0.48 -21.55 -0.09
CA THR A 87 -1.43 -22.52 -0.61
C THR A 87 -0.70 -23.59 -1.39
N THR A 88 -1.36 -24.72 -1.66
CA THR A 88 -0.76 -25.78 -2.46
C THR A 88 -1.12 -25.62 -3.92
N ALA A 89 -0.21 -26.04 -4.80
CA ALA A 89 -0.49 -26.13 -6.22
C ALA A 89 -1.72 -26.99 -6.55
N ARG A 90 -2.03 -27.99 -5.70
CA ARG A 90 -3.22 -28.85 -5.87
C ARG A 90 -4.51 -28.10 -5.62
N ASP A 91 -4.56 -27.30 -4.56
CA ASP A 91 -5.75 -26.52 -4.21
C ASP A 91 -6.05 -25.47 -5.29
N LEU A 92 -4.99 -24.92 -5.90
CA LEU A 92 -5.12 -23.96 -7.00
C LEU A 92 -5.36 -24.60 -8.38
N GLY A 93 -5.12 -25.91 -8.54
CA GLY A 93 -5.25 -26.60 -9.83
C GLY A 93 -4.01 -26.52 -10.75
N LEU A 94 -2.84 -26.18 -10.21
CA LEU A 94 -1.55 -26.20 -10.90
C LEU A 94 -1.02 -27.64 -11.07
N ARG A 95 -1.57 -28.36 -12.06
CA ARG A 95 -1.21 -29.73 -12.43
C ARG A 95 0.24 -29.87 -12.93
N SER A 96 0.81 -28.82 -13.49
CA SER A 96 2.19 -28.81 -13.97
C SER A 96 3.22 -28.65 -12.85
N ALA A 97 2.83 -28.38 -11.61
CA ALA A 97 3.71 -28.36 -10.44
C ALA A 97 3.02 -28.95 -9.20
N PRO A 98 2.55 -30.22 -9.26
CA PRO A 98 1.55 -30.75 -8.33
C PRO A 98 2.04 -30.94 -6.89
N ASN A 99 3.34 -30.80 -6.64
CA ASN A 99 3.97 -30.92 -5.33
C ASN A 99 4.46 -29.55 -4.81
N ALA A 100 4.15 -28.46 -5.51
CA ALA A 100 4.63 -27.14 -5.13
C ALA A 100 3.78 -26.52 -4.02
N VAL A 101 4.46 -25.92 -3.05
CA VAL A 101 3.89 -24.85 -2.23
C VAL A 101 3.95 -23.56 -3.03
N VAL A 102 2.85 -22.81 -3.05
CA VAL A 102 2.70 -21.60 -3.83
C VAL A 102 2.69 -20.40 -2.89
N HIS A 103 3.64 -19.51 -3.11
CA HIS A 103 3.78 -18.25 -2.38
C HIS A 103 3.38 -17.11 -3.32
N CYS A 104 2.29 -16.41 -3.00
CA CYS A 104 1.97 -15.15 -3.68
C CYS A 104 2.80 -14.04 -3.03
N LEU A 105 3.58 -13.34 -3.85
CA LEU A 105 4.33 -12.19 -3.37
C LEU A 105 3.37 -11.09 -2.91
N ARG A 106 3.79 -10.36 -1.88
CA ARG A 106 3.00 -9.30 -1.24
C ARG A 106 2.88 -8.06 -2.14
N GLY A 107 1.68 -7.51 -2.23
CA GLY A 107 1.47 -6.13 -2.72
C GLY A 107 1.90 -5.12 -1.65
N VAL A 108 2.62 -4.07 -2.04
CA VAL A 108 3.13 -3.05 -1.11
C VAL A 108 2.03 -2.06 -0.71
N ALA A 109 1.11 -1.79 -1.64
CA ALA A 109 -0.01 -0.88 -1.47
C ALA A 109 -1.19 -1.34 -2.35
N SER A 110 -2.37 -0.74 -2.15
CA SER A 110 -3.62 -1.05 -2.87
C SER A 110 -3.44 -1.13 -4.40
N TYR A 111 -2.57 -0.29 -4.97
CA TYR A 111 -2.27 -0.23 -6.41
C TYR A 111 -0.85 -0.67 -6.80
N VAL A 112 0.02 -0.96 -5.82
CA VAL A 112 1.39 -1.42 -6.08
C VAL A 112 1.45 -2.92 -5.86
N GLY A 113 1.26 -3.63 -6.97
CA GLY A 113 1.27 -5.09 -7.01
C GLY A 113 2.65 -5.72 -6.79
N ALA A 114 2.64 -7.04 -6.63
CA ALA A 114 3.84 -7.82 -6.49
C ALA A 114 4.69 -7.91 -7.77
N ASP A 115 4.11 -7.59 -8.92
CA ASP A 115 4.83 -7.48 -10.19
C ASP A 115 5.86 -6.34 -10.17
N ILE A 116 5.51 -5.18 -9.60
CA ILE A 116 6.44 -4.06 -9.44
C ILE A 116 7.58 -4.44 -8.49
N THR A 117 7.27 -5.07 -7.35
CA THR A 117 8.30 -5.48 -6.40
C THR A 117 9.20 -6.60 -6.93
N ALA A 118 8.63 -7.57 -7.64
CA ALA A 118 9.40 -8.59 -8.33
C ALA A 118 10.30 -7.99 -9.41
N GLY A 119 9.81 -7.02 -10.18
CA GLY A 119 10.61 -6.29 -11.16
C GLY A 119 11.74 -5.47 -10.53
N LEU A 120 11.48 -4.82 -9.38
CA LEU A 120 12.50 -4.11 -8.62
C LEU A 120 13.60 -5.06 -8.14
N LEU A 121 13.23 -6.23 -7.60
CA LEU A 121 14.17 -7.25 -7.17
C LEU A 121 14.98 -7.83 -8.34
N ALA A 122 14.30 -8.15 -9.45
CA ALA A 122 14.93 -8.74 -10.64
C ALA A 122 15.88 -7.75 -11.35
N SER A 123 15.57 -6.45 -11.34
CA SER A 123 16.42 -5.40 -11.91
C SER A 123 17.63 -5.06 -11.04
N GLY A 124 17.59 -5.42 -9.75
CA GLY A 124 18.64 -5.06 -8.81
C GLY A 124 18.69 -3.55 -8.51
N LEU A 125 17.66 -2.78 -8.83
CA LEU A 125 17.66 -1.34 -8.49
C LEU A 125 17.82 -1.11 -6.97
N ASN A 126 17.36 -2.05 -6.15
CA ASN A 126 17.55 -2.04 -4.70
C ASN A 126 18.99 -2.38 -4.24
N ILE A 127 19.84 -2.98 -5.08
CA ILE A 127 21.24 -3.29 -4.71
C ILE A 127 22.22 -2.16 -5.08
N PHE A 128 21.83 -1.27 -6.00
CA PHE A 128 22.65 -0.13 -6.44
C PHE A 128 22.36 1.16 -5.66
N THR A 129 21.36 1.16 -4.78
CA THR A 129 21.16 2.25 -3.82
C THR A 129 22.26 2.22 -2.75
N ASP A 130 22.88 3.36 -2.48
CA ASP A 130 23.85 3.51 -1.38
C ASP A 130 23.15 3.16 -0.04
N PRO A 131 23.48 2.02 0.60
CA PRO A 131 22.80 1.60 1.83
C PRO A 131 23.10 2.54 3.01
N GLN A 132 24.14 3.37 2.90
CA GLN A 132 24.52 4.34 3.93
C GLN A 132 23.74 5.65 3.83
N LYS A 133 23.10 5.92 2.68
CA LYS A 133 22.33 7.15 2.44
C LYS A 133 20.89 6.80 2.08
N PRO A 134 19.97 6.83 3.06
CA PRO A 134 18.56 6.61 2.80
C PRO A 134 18.06 7.59 1.75
N MET A 135 17.26 7.09 0.80
CA MET A 135 16.56 7.96 -0.14
C MET A 135 15.57 8.84 0.64
N GLN A 136 15.65 10.13 0.36
CA GLN A 136 14.87 11.16 1.03
C GLN A 136 13.98 11.89 0.04
N VAL A 137 12.83 12.29 0.54
CA VAL A 137 11.92 13.23 -0.12
C VAL A 137 12.12 14.59 0.53
N GLU A 138 11.88 15.67 -0.19
CA GLU A 138 12.02 17.03 0.34
C GLU A 138 11.02 17.25 1.49
N GLU A 139 11.46 17.82 2.62
CA GLU A 139 10.58 18.29 3.70
C GLU A 139 9.71 19.43 3.18
N LYS A 140 8.41 19.17 3.07
CA LYS A 140 7.38 20.16 2.76
C LYS A 140 5.98 19.62 3.00
N ILE A 141 4.99 20.47 2.78
CA ILE A 141 3.59 20.09 2.67
C ILE A 141 3.32 19.66 1.22
N TYR A 142 2.86 18.43 1.03
CA TYR A 142 2.42 17.89 -0.25
C TYR A 142 0.90 17.94 -0.33
N ASP A 143 0.39 18.44 -1.45
CA ASP A 143 -0.99 18.32 -1.89
C ASP A 143 -1.22 16.95 -2.53
N ILE A 144 -2.04 16.11 -1.90
CA ILE A 144 -2.43 14.81 -2.48
C ILE A 144 -3.91 14.87 -2.83
N GLY A 145 -4.20 14.83 -4.14
CA GLY A 145 -5.57 14.83 -4.66
C GLY A 145 -6.29 16.18 -4.57
N ASP A 146 -5.57 17.30 -4.73
CA ASP A 146 -6.10 18.67 -4.73
C ASP A 146 -6.87 19.05 -3.44
N PRO A 147 -6.20 19.03 -2.27
CA PRO A 147 -6.83 19.37 -0.99
C PRO A 147 -7.29 20.83 -0.90
N ASP A 148 -8.41 21.00 -0.21
CA ASP A 148 -9.00 22.28 0.17
C ASP A 148 -8.77 22.61 1.64
N GLU A 149 -9.40 23.69 2.12
CA GLU A 149 -9.28 24.14 3.51
C GLU A 149 -9.89 23.18 4.55
N ASN A 150 -10.75 22.26 4.13
CA ASN A 150 -11.42 21.29 5.01
C ASN A 150 -10.76 19.90 4.95
N SER A 151 -9.74 19.76 4.11
CA SER A 151 -9.07 18.50 3.85
C SER A 151 -8.17 18.09 5.01
N PRO A 152 -8.10 16.79 5.37
CA PRO A 152 -7.32 16.31 6.50
C PRO A 152 -5.84 16.67 6.39
N VAL A 153 -5.18 16.84 7.54
CA VAL A 153 -3.73 17.07 7.63
C VAL A 153 -3.07 15.87 8.28
N LEU A 154 -2.21 15.17 7.55
CA LEU A 154 -1.44 14.02 8.03
C LEU A 154 0.05 14.40 8.12
N VAL A 155 0.75 13.93 9.16
CA VAL A 155 2.21 14.07 9.27
C VAL A 155 2.93 12.73 9.15
N SER A 156 4.06 12.71 8.46
CA SER A 156 4.92 11.54 8.28
C SER A 156 6.39 11.94 8.17
N THR A 157 7.29 10.96 7.95
CA THR A 157 8.72 11.20 7.77
C THR A 157 9.11 11.32 6.30
N ASN A 158 10.25 11.96 6.04
CA ASN A 158 10.78 12.15 4.68
C ASN A 158 11.51 10.93 4.09
N PHE A 159 11.43 9.75 4.70
CA PHE A 159 11.95 8.52 4.09
C PHE A 159 11.14 8.18 2.84
N SER A 160 11.80 8.07 1.67
CA SER A 160 11.08 7.95 0.38
C SER A 160 10.08 6.81 0.34
N LEU A 161 10.42 5.64 0.90
CA LEU A 161 9.50 4.51 0.91
C LEU A 161 8.27 4.76 1.80
N THR A 162 8.45 5.42 2.94
CA THR A 162 7.34 5.83 3.81
C THR A 162 6.44 6.84 3.08
N TYR A 163 7.02 7.83 2.40
CA TYR A 163 6.26 8.80 1.61
C TYR A 163 5.41 8.12 0.54
N PHE A 164 6.02 7.31 -0.35
CA PHE A 164 5.28 6.71 -1.47
C PHE A 164 4.18 5.74 -1.03
N ILE A 165 4.39 5.03 0.07
CA ILE A 165 3.36 4.16 0.64
C ILE A 165 2.19 5.00 1.17
N VAL A 166 2.47 6.05 1.96
CA VAL A 166 1.42 6.90 2.54
C VAL A 166 0.69 7.69 1.45
N SER A 167 1.41 8.33 0.54
CA SER A 167 0.81 9.11 -0.55
C SER A 167 -0.04 8.23 -1.47
N GLY A 168 0.45 7.02 -1.81
CA GLY A 168 -0.30 6.07 -2.63
C GLY A 168 -1.62 5.62 -1.99
N GLU A 169 -1.65 5.42 -0.67
CA GLU A 169 -2.88 5.06 0.04
C GLU A 169 -3.81 6.26 0.28
N ILE A 170 -3.27 7.47 0.37
CA ILE A 170 -4.09 8.70 0.35
C ILE A 170 -4.75 8.86 -1.04
N GLU A 171 -4.01 8.72 -2.13
CA GLU A 171 -4.56 8.74 -3.49
C GLU A 171 -5.64 7.65 -3.68
N ALA A 172 -5.36 6.45 -3.16
CA ALA A 172 -6.29 5.32 -3.16
C ALA A 172 -7.64 5.64 -2.52
N SER A 173 -7.60 6.42 -1.43
CA SER A 173 -8.78 6.80 -0.65
C SER A 173 -9.73 7.74 -1.40
N LYS A 174 -9.23 8.43 -2.46
CA LYS A 174 -9.91 9.53 -3.13
C LYS A 174 -10.38 10.63 -2.16
N ALA A 175 -9.69 10.77 -1.02
CA ALA A 175 -9.89 11.85 -0.08
C ALA A 175 -8.71 12.83 -0.21
N PRO A 176 -8.94 14.01 -0.79
CA PRO A 176 -7.94 15.07 -0.85
C PRO A 176 -7.35 15.33 0.54
N THR A 177 -6.03 15.37 0.66
CA THR A 177 -5.34 15.42 1.96
C THR A 177 -4.05 16.23 1.87
N TRP A 178 -3.76 17.01 2.90
CA TRP A 178 -2.47 17.66 3.12
C TRP A 178 -1.51 16.69 3.80
N LEU A 179 -0.42 16.29 3.13
CA LEU A 179 0.60 15.41 3.70
C LEU A 179 1.86 16.21 4.06
N MET A 180 2.11 16.36 5.35
CA MET A 180 3.29 17.02 5.90
C MET A 180 4.43 16.02 6.08
N LEU A 181 5.52 16.17 5.32
CA LEU A 181 6.71 15.35 5.51
C LEU A 181 7.75 16.11 6.31
N MET A 182 8.09 15.61 7.49
CA MET A 182 9.16 16.16 8.32
C MET A 182 10.47 15.45 8.03
N ASP A 183 11.57 16.20 7.99
CA ASP A 183 12.91 15.68 7.84
C ASP A 183 13.30 14.85 9.06
N SER A 184 13.53 13.57 8.80
CA SER A 184 14.01 12.59 9.77
C SER A 184 15.33 11.97 9.33
N GLU A 185 16.08 12.65 8.46
CA GLU A 185 17.28 12.13 7.80
C GLU A 185 17.00 10.84 7.01
N GLY A 186 15.81 10.76 6.42
CA GLY A 186 15.38 9.60 5.64
C GLY A 186 15.12 8.35 6.46
N GLN A 187 14.80 8.49 7.73
CA GLN A 187 14.44 7.37 8.61
C GLN A 187 12.92 7.11 8.59
N SER A 188 12.54 5.84 8.65
CA SER A 188 11.14 5.43 8.82
C SER A 188 10.56 5.98 10.13
N VAL A 189 9.22 6.06 10.25
CA VAL A 189 8.53 6.61 11.42
C VAL A 189 9.05 6.05 12.75
N LEU A 190 9.11 4.72 12.90
CA LEU A 190 9.56 4.08 14.14
C LEU A 190 11.05 4.28 14.41
N THR A 191 11.88 4.23 13.36
CA THR A 191 13.32 4.46 13.47
C THR A 191 13.60 5.90 13.90
N ALA A 192 12.93 6.86 13.26
CA ALA A 192 13.07 8.28 13.55
C ALA A 192 12.57 8.62 14.95
N TRP A 193 11.47 8.02 15.41
CA TRP A 193 10.98 8.18 16.78
C TRP A 193 12.00 7.64 17.79
N ALA A 194 12.50 6.41 17.60
CA ALA A 194 13.51 5.82 18.47
C ALA A 194 14.83 6.60 18.51
N ALA A 195 15.17 7.28 17.41
CA ALA A 195 16.36 8.12 17.29
C ALA A 195 16.16 9.57 17.81
N GLY A 196 14.99 9.92 18.35
CA GLY A 196 14.70 11.30 18.81
C GLY A 196 14.57 12.32 17.68
N LYS A 197 14.30 11.86 16.45
CA LYS A 197 14.09 12.71 15.26
C LYS A 197 12.62 12.95 14.98
N PHE A 198 11.74 12.01 15.33
CA PHE A 198 10.29 12.14 15.18
C PHE A 198 9.60 12.19 16.56
N ILE A 199 9.76 13.33 17.25
CA ILE A 199 9.31 13.58 18.62
C ILE A 199 8.38 14.81 18.70
N PRO A 200 7.55 14.94 19.75
CA PRO A 200 6.57 16.02 19.90
C PRO A 200 7.09 17.42 19.58
N GLU A 201 8.24 17.79 20.12
CA GLU A 201 8.81 19.14 20.01
C GLU A 201 9.18 19.47 18.56
N LYS A 202 9.74 18.49 17.84
CA LYS A 202 10.13 18.65 16.43
C LYS A 202 8.91 18.70 15.51
N ILE A 203 7.93 17.82 15.74
CA ILE A 203 6.68 17.80 14.98
C ILE A 203 5.93 19.12 15.21
N ALA A 204 5.82 19.58 16.46
CA ALA A 204 5.17 20.83 16.78
C ALA A 204 5.87 22.02 16.11
N LEU A 205 7.21 22.08 16.19
CA LEU A 205 7.98 23.12 15.52
C LEU A 205 7.75 23.14 14.00
N PHE A 206 7.69 21.97 13.37
CA PHE A 206 7.40 21.84 11.95
C PHE A 206 5.99 22.33 11.60
N VAL A 207 4.97 21.92 12.38
CA VAL A 207 3.58 22.38 12.22
C VAL A 207 3.51 23.91 12.31
N LYS A 208 4.13 24.50 13.34
CA LYS A 208 4.14 25.95 13.57
C LYS A 208 4.85 26.73 12.45
N LYS A 209 5.88 26.16 11.81
CA LYS A 209 6.68 26.83 10.77
C LYS A 209 6.23 26.56 9.33
N SER A 210 5.53 25.46 9.09
CA SER A 210 5.19 24.99 7.74
C SER A 210 4.18 25.87 7.00
N GLY A 211 3.43 26.73 7.70
CA GLY A 211 2.33 27.51 7.13
C GLY A 211 1.04 26.71 6.93
N ILE A 212 0.96 25.46 7.41
CA ILE A 212 -0.26 24.64 7.25
C ILE A 212 -1.50 25.28 7.90
N ALA A 213 -1.33 26.03 8.99
CA ALA A 213 -2.42 26.71 9.70
C ALA A 213 -3.16 27.76 8.84
N GLU A 214 -2.53 28.26 7.78
CA GLU A 214 -3.12 29.22 6.83
C GLU A 214 -3.83 28.51 5.67
N ARG A 215 -3.57 27.22 5.47
CA ARG A 215 -4.14 26.41 4.38
C ARG A 215 -5.39 25.65 4.78
N VAL A 216 -5.65 25.49 6.08
CA VAL A 216 -6.81 24.76 6.61
C VAL A 216 -7.66 25.61 7.55
N SER A 217 -8.98 25.45 7.46
CA SER A 217 -10.00 26.08 8.31
C SER A 217 -10.05 25.45 9.70
N HIS A 218 -9.59 24.21 9.83
CA HIS A 218 -9.56 23.45 11.07
C HIS A 218 -8.16 23.38 11.68
N ARG A 219 -8.07 22.78 12.88
CA ARG A 219 -6.81 22.55 13.59
C ARG A 219 -6.76 21.09 14.05
N ASN A 220 -6.67 20.18 13.08
CA ASN A 220 -6.63 18.74 13.33
C ASN A 220 -5.38 18.19 12.66
N LEU A 221 -4.52 17.50 13.42
CA LEU A 221 -3.28 16.89 12.93
C LEU A 221 -3.33 15.40 13.17
N VAL A 222 -3.25 14.61 12.10
CA VAL A 222 -3.22 13.15 12.17
C VAL A 222 -1.78 12.66 12.21
N ILE A 223 -1.43 11.89 13.26
CA ILE A 223 -0.12 11.25 13.41
C ILE A 223 -0.20 9.74 13.10
N PRO A 224 0.92 9.09 12.72
CA PRO A 224 0.94 7.65 12.51
C PRO A 224 0.59 6.87 13.80
N GLY A 225 -0.21 5.81 13.68
CA GLY A 225 -0.66 5.03 14.83
C GLY A 225 0.45 4.31 15.60
N TYR A 226 1.61 4.08 14.96
CA TYR A 226 2.79 3.51 15.59
C TYR A 226 3.44 4.43 16.63
N VAL A 227 3.20 5.74 16.55
CA VAL A 227 3.69 6.73 17.52
C VAL A 227 2.57 7.28 18.39
N ALA A 228 1.45 6.57 18.53
CA ALA A 228 0.31 7.00 19.34
C ALA A 228 0.68 7.45 20.77
N GLN A 229 1.73 6.86 21.36
CA GLN A 229 2.21 7.22 22.70
C GLN A 229 2.68 8.67 22.83
N ILE A 230 3.10 9.32 21.73
CA ILE A 230 3.57 10.71 21.76
C ILE A 230 2.42 11.72 21.64
N SER A 231 1.17 11.25 21.45
CA SER A 231 0.05 12.14 21.13
C SER A 231 -0.29 13.11 22.25
N GLY A 232 -0.13 12.71 23.52
CA GLY A 232 -0.44 13.55 24.68
C GLY A 232 0.52 14.73 24.82
N GLU A 233 1.83 14.46 24.68
CA GLU A 233 2.86 15.49 24.71
C GLU A 233 2.76 16.42 23.51
N LEU A 234 2.55 15.87 22.31
CA LEU A 234 2.34 16.67 21.09
C LEU A 234 1.08 17.54 21.18
N GLN A 235 0.02 17.04 21.83
CA GLN A 235 -1.20 17.80 22.08
C GLN A 235 -0.95 19.01 22.97
N ALA A 236 -0.11 18.88 24.00
CA ALA A 236 0.27 20.00 24.86
C ALA A 236 1.12 21.04 24.10
N GLU A 237 2.06 20.58 23.26
CA GLU A 237 2.93 21.45 22.47
C GLU A 237 2.19 22.29 21.41
N LEU A 238 1.01 21.84 20.98
CA LEU A 238 0.20 22.51 19.95
C LEU A 238 -1.11 23.12 20.50
N GLU A 239 -1.32 23.07 21.82
CA GLU A 239 -2.51 23.62 22.47
C GLU A 239 -2.63 25.14 22.25
N ASP A 240 -1.48 25.84 22.21
CA ASP A 240 -1.39 27.29 21.96
C ASP A 240 -1.95 27.72 20.60
N GLN A 241 -1.90 26.83 19.61
CA GLN A 241 -2.45 27.05 18.27
C GLN A 241 -3.81 26.34 18.05
N GLY A 242 -4.36 25.73 19.11
CA GLY A 242 -5.64 25.05 19.09
C GLY A 242 -5.66 23.76 18.27
N TRP A 243 -4.50 23.14 18.00
CA TRP A 243 -4.49 21.86 17.28
C TRP A 243 -4.97 20.73 18.15
N ARG A 244 -5.77 19.86 17.55
CA ARG A 244 -6.16 18.57 18.06
C ARG A 244 -5.34 17.48 17.37
N VAL A 245 -4.60 16.72 18.17
CA VAL A 245 -3.85 15.56 17.69
C VAL A 245 -4.78 14.36 17.59
N ILE A 246 -4.81 13.73 16.41
CA ILE A 246 -5.60 12.55 16.10
C ILE A 246 -4.65 11.41 15.78
N VAL A 247 -4.87 10.26 16.40
CA VAL A 247 -4.08 9.06 16.11
C VAL A 247 -4.67 8.37 14.88
N GLY A 248 -3.89 8.30 13.80
CA GLY A 248 -4.22 7.58 12.58
C GLY A 248 -3.96 6.07 12.71
N PRO A 249 -4.09 5.32 11.60
CA PRO A 249 -3.84 3.89 11.59
C PRO A 249 -2.36 3.56 11.80
N ARG A 250 -2.08 2.34 12.25
CA ARG A 250 -0.71 1.81 12.35
C ARG A 250 -0.15 1.48 10.97
N GLU A 251 -0.96 0.84 10.13
CA GLU A 251 -0.60 0.46 8.77
C GLU A 251 -1.15 1.47 7.76
N ALA A 252 -0.36 1.81 6.75
CA ALA A 252 -0.80 2.73 5.70
C ALA A 252 -1.99 2.17 4.90
N ALA A 253 -2.10 0.85 4.77
CA ALA A 253 -3.20 0.17 4.08
C ALA A 253 -4.59 0.49 4.68
N ASP A 254 -4.65 0.96 5.94
CA ASP A 254 -5.90 1.33 6.60
C ASP A 254 -6.23 2.83 6.44
N ILE A 255 -5.35 3.63 5.81
CA ILE A 255 -5.58 5.06 5.54
C ILE A 255 -6.87 5.29 4.75
N PRO A 256 -7.20 4.52 3.68
CA PRO A 256 -8.43 4.75 2.93
C PRO A 256 -9.69 4.70 3.79
N ARG A 257 -9.78 3.68 4.64
CA ARG A 257 -10.88 3.54 5.59
C ARG A 257 -10.88 4.66 6.63
N PHE A 258 -9.72 4.98 7.19
CA PHE A 258 -9.59 6.05 8.17
C PHE A 258 -10.05 7.41 7.63
N LEU A 259 -9.67 7.77 6.40
CA LEU A 259 -10.04 9.05 5.79
C LEU A 259 -11.54 9.12 5.45
N GLN A 260 -12.16 7.99 5.09
CA GLN A 260 -13.62 7.91 4.95
C GLN A 260 -14.31 8.20 6.29
N GLU A 261 -13.89 7.52 7.37
CA GLU A 261 -14.42 7.73 8.72
C GLU A 261 -14.14 9.16 9.24
N TYR A 262 -13.00 9.73 8.87
CA TYR A 262 -12.58 11.08 9.27
C TYR A 262 -13.58 12.14 8.79
N LYS A 263 -14.05 12.04 7.53
CA LYS A 263 -15.06 12.97 6.98
C LYS A 263 -16.33 12.99 7.82
N PHE A 264 -16.79 11.86 8.33
CA PHE A 264 -18.01 11.82 9.14
C PHE A 264 -17.81 12.34 10.57
N LYS A 265 -16.60 12.19 11.12
CA LYS A 265 -16.32 12.44 12.54
C LYS A 265 -15.75 13.82 12.82
N TYR A 266 -15.11 14.44 11.84
CA TYR A 266 -14.35 15.67 12.01
C TYR A 266 -14.61 16.74 10.96
N ALA A 267 -15.35 16.45 9.87
CA ALA A 267 -15.84 17.50 8.98
C ALA A 267 -17.09 18.13 9.62
N SER A 268 -16.89 19.20 10.38
CA SER A 268 -17.94 20.12 10.86
C SER A 268 -17.51 21.53 10.53
#